data_AF-A0A8S2PS36-F1
#
_entry.id   AF-A0A8S2PS36-F1
#
_cell.length_a   1.000
_cell.length_b   1.000
_cell.length_c   1.000
_cell.angle_alpha   90.00
_cell.angle_beta   90.00
_cell.angle_gamma   90.00
#
_symmetry.space_group_name_H-M   'P 1'
#
loop_
_entity.id
_entity.type
_entity.pdbx_description
1 polymer ?
#
loop_
_entity_poly.entity_id
_entity_poly.type
_entity_poly.pdbx_seq_one_letter_code
_entity_poly.pdbx_strand_id
1 'polypeptide(L)'
;MKNRILFLQVVLCIIICLTTADDQKVVSAHLLLGKSLGVDSHNQLIEHYWTADRLASAIPKKHPYNKTLTEKSLLHLVASSGKKTTIRGKIVANRKAVTSKLHPATVGRVLWTEGIYNYWCSASIITANNNDAIVTAGHCCYNTTTKAWTVNSKWVFMPQYNKGASAIHGTWTARSQYALSGWSENADFNYDICIVLLNTRNNKHIAKIVGSQGIGEFIRL
;
A
#
# COMPACT_ATOMS: atom_id res chain seq x y z
N MET A 1 -8.29 -53.17 -19.62
CA MET A 1 -6.94 -53.09 -19.01
C MET A 1 -6.34 -51.68 -18.97
N LYS A 2 -6.60 -50.79 -19.95
CA LYS A 2 -6.10 -49.38 -19.96
C LYS A 2 -6.56 -48.50 -18.77
N ASN A 3 -7.77 -48.71 -18.24
CA ASN A 3 -8.31 -47.84 -17.17
C ASN A 3 -7.71 -48.09 -15.78
N ARG A 4 -7.05 -49.23 -15.54
CA ARG A 4 -6.39 -49.52 -14.25
C ARG A 4 -5.01 -48.84 -14.13
N ILE A 5 -4.34 -48.60 -15.26
CA ILE A 5 -3.02 -47.95 -15.31
C ILE A 5 -3.15 -46.44 -15.06
N LEU A 6 -4.19 -45.81 -15.62
CA LEU A 6 -4.48 -44.39 -15.41
C LEU A 6 -4.84 -44.10 -13.94
N PHE A 7 -5.57 -45.00 -13.30
CA PHE A 7 -5.93 -44.86 -11.87
C PHE A 7 -4.71 -44.99 -10.96
N LEU A 8 -3.78 -45.90 -11.28
CA LEU A 8 -2.54 -46.06 -10.52
C LEU A 8 -1.61 -44.85 -10.66
N GLN A 9 -1.52 -44.25 -11.86
CA GLN A 9 -0.71 -43.04 -12.10
C GLN A 9 -1.28 -41.81 -11.37
N VAL A 10 -2.60 -41.64 -11.33
CA VAL A 10 -3.23 -40.51 -10.61
C VAL A 10 -3.06 -40.66 -9.10
N VAL A 11 -3.23 -41.87 -8.55
CA VAL A 11 -3.03 -42.13 -7.11
C VAL A 11 -1.56 -41.95 -6.72
N LEU A 12 -0.62 -42.41 -7.55
CA LEU A 12 0.82 -42.22 -7.28
C LEU A 12 1.22 -40.75 -7.31
N CYS A 13 0.65 -39.94 -8.21
CA CYS A 13 0.92 -38.49 -8.29
C CYS A 13 0.38 -37.73 -7.07
N ILE A 14 -0.79 -38.13 -6.56
CA ILE A 14 -1.38 -37.58 -5.32
C ILE A 14 -0.52 -37.96 -4.10
N ILE A 15 -0.02 -39.20 -4.03
CA ILE A 15 0.86 -39.65 -2.94
C ILE A 15 2.20 -38.89 -2.98
N ILE A 16 2.80 -38.67 -4.16
CA ILE A 16 4.03 -37.89 -4.31
C ILE A 16 3.83 -36.43 -3.87
N CYS A 17 2.65 -35.86 -4.13
CA CYS A 17 2.29 -34.50 -3.68
C CYS A 17 2.09 -34.41 -2.15
N LEU A 18 1.77 -35.53 -1.48
CA LEU A 18 1.62 -35.60 -0.02
C LEU A 18 2.94 -35.88 0.73
N THR A 19 4.01 -36.25 0.03
CA THR A 19 5.28 -36.67 0.67
C THR A 19 6.32 -35.57 0.88
N THR A 20 6.05 -34.29 0.62
CA THR A 20 6.90 -33.20 1.15
C THR A 20 6.55 -32.96 2.62
N ALA A 21 7.05 -33.84 3.49
CA ALA A 21 6.83 -33.88 4.93
C ALA A 21 7.29 -32.62 5.71
N ASP A 22 7.79 -31.60 5.02
CA ASP A 22 8.19 -30.32 5.59
C ASP A 22 7.00 -29.34 5.69
N ASP A 23 6.10 -29.34 4.70
CA ASP A 23 4.94 -28.42 4.69
C ASP A 23 3.84 -28.82 5.68
N GLN A 24 3.65 -30.12 5.93
CA GLN A 24 2.62 -30.61 6.87
C GLN A 24 2.94 -30.27 8.35
N LYS A 25 4.23 -30.12 8.69
CA LYS A 25 4.65 -29.77 10.06
C LYS A 25 4.30 -28.31 10.40
N VAL A 26 4.42 -27.40 9.43
CA VAL A 26 4.09 -25.99 9.61
C VAL A 26 2.58 -25.80 9.79
N VAL A 27 1.78 -26.52 9.00
CA VAL A 27 0.31 -26.48 9.08
C VAL A 27 -0.20 -27.08 10.41
N SER A 28 0.39 -28.18 10.86
CA SER A 28 -0.02 -28.85 12.11
C SER A 28 0.32 -28.05 13.37
N ALA A 29 1.43 -27.30 13.37
CA ALA A 29 1.79 -26.43 14.49
C ALA A 29 0.88 -25.20 14.59
N HIS A 30 0.35 -24.70 13.46
CA HIS A 30 -0.61 -23.58 13.43
C HIS A 30 -1.97 -23.96 14.01
N LEU A 31 -2.41 -25.21 13.82
CA LEU A 31 -3.75 -25.64 14.21
C LEU A 31 -3.96 -25.74 15.74
N LEU A 32 -2.88 -25.75 16.53
CA LEU A 32 -2.95 -25.89 17.99
C LEU A 32 -2.98 -24.56 18.77
N LEU A 33 -2.86 -23.42 18.08
CA LEU A 33 -2.90 -22.08 18.69
C LEU A 33 -3.91 -21.21 17.96
N GLY A 34 -5.19 -21.32 18.35
CA GLY A 34 -6.31 -20.55 17.80
C GLY A 34 -6.27 -19.04 18.11
N LYS A 35 -5.24 -18.33 17.61
CA LYS A 35 -5.09 -16.86 17.68
C LYS A 35 -5.01 -16.31 16.26
N SER A 36 -5.98 -15.47 15.85
CA SER A 36 -5.95 -14.54 14.70
C SER A 36 -5.32 -15.01 13.36
N LEU A 37 -5.23 -16.31 13.09
CA LEU A 37 -4.44 -16.83 11.97
C LEU A 37 -4.90 -16.33 10.60
N GLY A 38 -6.18 -15.96 10.42
CA GLY A 38 -6.73 -15.53 9.13
C GLY A 38 -6.11 -14.23 8.59
N VAL A 39 -6.04 -13.18 9.43
CA VAL A 39 -5.52 -11.87 8.99
C VAL A 39 -4.00 -11.90 8.87
N ASP A 40 -3.32 -12.53 9.84
CA ASP A 40 -1.86 -12.61 9.83
C ASP A 40 -1.33 -13.48 8.69
N SER A 41 -1.97 -14.63 8.42
CA SER A 41 -1.60 -15.48 7.26
C SER A 41 -1.91 -14.78 5.93
N HIS A 42 -3.05 -14.09 5.82
CA HIS A 42 -3.37 -13.31 4.63
C HIS A 42 -2.34 -12.19 4.37
N ASN A 43 -1.95 -11.47 5.43
CA ASN A 43 -0.94 -10.43 5.33
C ASN A 43 0.41 -10.99 4.91
N GLN A 44 0.82 -12.13 5.49
CA GLN A 44 2.05 -12.81 5.08
C GLN A 44 2.02 -13.23 3.62
N LEU A 45 0.90 -13.75 3.10
CA LEU A 45 0.78 -14.11 1.68
C LEU A 45 0.92 -12.89 0.75
N ILE A 46 0.36 -11.74 1.15
CA ILE A 46 0.55 -10.48 0.41
C ILE A 46 2.02 -10.04 0.48
N GLU A 47 2.64 -10.06 1.66
CA GLU A 47 4.05 -9.69 1.84
C GLU A 47 4.98 -10.56 0.97
N HIS A 48 4.76 -11.88 0.96
CA HIS A 48 5.55 -12.83 0.15
C HIS A 48 5.38 -12.67 -1.36
N TYR A 49 4.25 -12.10 -1.81
CA TYR A 49 4.09 -11.79 -3.22
C TYR A 49 5.11 -10.75 -3.68
N TRP A 50 5.48 -9.78 -2.84
CA TRP A 50 6.35 -8.66 -3.19
C TRP A 50 7.84 -9.00 -3.09
N THR A 51 8.32 -9.77 -4.07
CA THR A 51 9.75 -10.06 -4.26
C THR A 51 10.52 -8.83 -4.75
N ALA A 52 11.85 -8.83 -4.59
CA ALA A 52 12.71 -7.74 -5.08
C ALA A 52 12.49 -7.42 -6.56
N ASP A 53 12.35 -8.45 -7.41
CA ASP A 53 12.09 -8.28 -8.84
C ASP A 53 10.72 -7.63 -9.12
N ARG A 54 9.68 -8.02 -8.37
CA ARG A 54 8.34 -7.42 -8.52
C ARG A 54 8.32 -5.98 -8.02
N LEU A 55 9.09 -5.66 -6.98
CA LEU A 55 9.26 -4.29 -6.50
C LEU A 55 10.01 -3.41 -7.50
N ALA A 56 11.04 -3.97 -8.15
CA ALA A 56 11.85 -3.26 -9.14
C ALA A 56 11.10 -3.07 -10.48
N SER A 57 10.31 -4.05 -10.90
CA SER A 57 9.54 -4.01 -12.15
C SER A 57 8.18 -3.31 -12.03
N ALA A 58 7.77 -2.92 -10.82
CA ALA A 58 6.53 -2.19 -10.62
C ALA A 58 6.51 -0.87 -11.41
N ILE A 59 5.40 -0.61 -12.09
CA ILE A 59 5.19 0.51 -13.00
C ILE A 59 4.62 1.69 -12.21
N PRO A 60 5.13 2.92 -12.36
CA PRO A 60 4.50 4.07 -11.72
C PRO A 60 3.07 4.21 -12.27
N LYS A 61 2.07 4.26 -11.38
CA LYS A 61 0.71 4.58 -11.81
C LYS A 61 0.71 6.03 -12.26
N LYS A 62 0.51 6.24 -13.56
CA LYS A 62 0.50 7.58 -14.14
C LYS A 62 -0.75 8.30 -13.68
N HIS A 63 -0.58 9.58 -13.37
CA HIS A 63 -1.71 10.47 -13.16
C HIS A 63 -2.53 10.52 -14.47
N PRO A 64 -3.84 10.18 -14.46
CA PRO A 64 -4.61 10.06 -15.70
C PRO A 64 -4.90 11.39 -16.39
N TYR A 65 -4.58 12.53 -15.77
CA TYR A 65 -4.65 13.84 -16.41
C TYR A 65 -3.54 14.00 -17.46
N ASN A 66 -3.89 13.79 -18.71
CA ASN A 66 -3.05 14.12 -19.86
C ASN A 66 -3.61 15.40 -20.52
N LYS A 67 -3.42 16.56 -19.88
CA LYS A 67 -3.68 17.83 -20.55
C LYS A 67 -2.37 18.29 -21.16
N THR A 68 -2.26 18.25 -22.49
CA THR A 68 -1.36 19.16 -23.20
C THR A 68 -1.74 20.56 -22.74
N LEU A 69 -0.91 21.17 -21.89
CA LEU A 69 -1.20 22.49 -21.35
C LEU A 69 -1.23 23.46 -22.53
N THR A 70 -2.41 23.93 -22.90
CA THR A 70 -2.54 25.04 -23.85
C THR A 70 -2.20 26.33 -23.10
N GLU A 71 -1.63 27.32 -23.80
CA GLU A 71 -1.31 28.66 -23.24
C GLU A 71 -2.48 29.28 -22.45
N LYS A 72 -3.71 29.03 -22.89
CA LYS A 72 -4.95 29.47 -22.21
C LYS A 72 -5.16 28.83 -20.83
N SER A 73 -4.63 27.63 -20.62
CA SER A 73 -4.65 26.92 -19.32
C SER A 73 -3.61 27.50 -18.35
N LEU A 74 -2.48 28.00 -18.85
CA LEU A 74 -1.45 28.68 -18.06
C LEU A 74 -1.96 30.04 -17.56
N LEU A 75 -2.68 30.79 -18.39
CA LEU A 75 -3.29 32.07 -17.98
C LEU A 75 -4.29 31.94 -16.81
N HIS A 76 -5.06 30.85 -16.75
CA HIS A 76 -6.00 30.62 -15.64
C HIS A 76 -5.30 30.24 -14.32
N LEU A 77 -4.16 29.54 -14.40
CA LEU A 77 -3.31 29.21 -13.23
C LEU A 77 -2.61 30.45 -12.66
N VAL A 78 -2.28 31.42 -13.52
CA VAL A 78 -1.73 32.72 -13.09
C VAL A 78 -2.83 33.60 -12.45
N ALA A 79 -4.08 33.49 -12.92
CA ALA A 79 -5.22 34.19 -12.34
C ALA A 79 -5.67 33.63 -10.98
N SER A 80 -5.43 32.34 -10.70
CA SER A 80 -5.75 31.71 -9.40
C SER A 80 -4.62 31.83 -8.38
N SER A 81 -3.87 32.94 -8.34
CA SER A 81 -2.98 33.23 -7.21
C SER A 81 -3.81 33.57 -5.96
N GLY A 82 -4.43 32.54 -5.38
CA GLY A 82 -4.89 32.60 -4.01
C GLY A 82 -3.70 33.07 -3.16
N LYS A 83 -3.93 34.06 -2.30
CA LYS A 83 -2.92 34.62 -1.41
C LYS A 83 -2.23 33.46 -0.69
N LYS A 84 -0.93 33.25 -0.96
CA LYS A 84 -0.12 32.21 -0.30
C LYS A 84 -0.10 32.50 1.20
N THR A 85 -1.00 31.87 1.95
CA THR A 85 -0.94 31.89 3.41
C THR A 85 -0.04 30.74 3.83
N THR A 86 1.20 31.07 4.20
CA THR A 86 2.09 30.09 4.81
C THR A 86 1.62 29.86 6.25
N ILE A 87 0.95 28.74 6.53
CA ILE A 87 0.83 28.27 7.91
C ILE A 87 2.22 27.74 8.30
N ARG A 88 2.92 28.49 9.17
CA ARG A 88 4.14 27.98 9.79
C ARG A 88 3.73 26.85 10.72
N GLY A 89 3.92 25.61 10.27
CA GLY A 89 3.82 24.46 11.17
C GLY A 89 4.72 24.68 12.38
N LYS A 90 4.21 24.40 13.58
CA LYS A 90 4.99 24.48 14.82
C LYS A 90 6.14 23.48 14.71
N ILE A 91 7.34 23.98 14.46
CA ILE A 91 8.55 23.15 14.54
C ILE A 91 8.62 22.66 15.98
N VAL A 92 8.57 21.34 16.19
CA VAL A 92 9.00 20.76 17.47
C VAL A 92 10.48 21.11 17.61
N ALA A 93 10.80 22.03 18.52
CA ALA A 93 12.18 22.39 18.83
C ALA A 93 12.97 21.10 19.16
N ASN A 94 14.18 20.96 18.61
CA ASN A 94 15.05 19.76 18.60
C ASN A 94 14.94 18.75 17.45
N ARG A 95 14.57 19.16 16.22
CA ARG A 95 14.96 18.35 15.03
C ARG A 95 16.30 18.83 14.49
N LYS A 96 17.38 18.08 14.77
CA LYS A 96 18.60 18.16 13.95
C LYS A 96 18.17 18.05 12.49
N ALA A 97 18.56 19.00 11.65
CA ALA A 97 18.35 18.89 10.21
C ALA A 97 18.98 17.57 9.75
N VAL A 98 18.13 16.62 9.36
CA VAL A 98 18.60 15.32 8.89
C VAL A 98 19.19 15.56 7.50
N THR A 99 20.50 15.49 7.40
CA THR A 99 21.28 15.62 6.14
C THR A 99 21.21 14.35 5.28
N SER A 100 20.27 13.44 5.54
CA SER A 100 20.17 12.20 4.79
C SER A 100 19.52 12.45 3.42
N LYS A 101 20.08 11.83 2.38
CA LYS A 101 19.45 11.74 1.03
C LYS A 101 18.17 10.89 1.02
N LEU A 102 17.65 10.54 2.20
CA LEU A 102 16.48 9.68 2.36
C LEU A 102 15.27 10.55 2.66
N HIS A 103 14.15 10.26 2.01
CA HIS A 103 12.88 10.87 2.39
C HIS A 103 12.52 10.54 3.85
N PRO A 104 11.64 11.31 4.50
CA PRO A 104 11.23 11.05 5.87
C PRO A 104 10.73 9.61 6.04
N ALA A 105 11.00 8.98 7.19
CA ALA A 105 10.54 7.61 7.46
C ALA A 105 9.01 7.46 7.40
N THR A 106 8.28 8.57 7.51
CA THR A 106 6.83 8.63 7.38
C THR A 106 6.33 8.61 5.93
N VAL A 107 7.21 8.77 4.94
CA VAL A 107 6.87 8.73 3.51
C VAL A 107 7.35 7.40 2.95
N GLY A 108 6.56 6.77 2.10
CA GLY A 108 6.89 5.45 1.58
C GLY A 108 6.31 5.16 0.22
N ARG A 109 6.62 3.96 -0.27
CA ARG A 109 6.09 3.43 -1.52
C ARG A 109 4.81 2.63 -1.25
N VAL A 110 3.80 2.87 -2.08
CA VAL A 110 2.59 2.05 -2.16
C VAL A 110 2.72 1.14 -3.38
N LEU A 111 2.37 -0.14 -3.26
CA LEU A 111 2.31 -1.07 -4.38
C LEU A 111 1.02 -1.89 -4.36
N TRP A 112 0.54 -2.28 -5.54
CA TRP A 112 -0.60 -3.16 -5.72
C TRP A 112 -0.55 -3.79 -7.11
N THR A 113 -1.43 -4.77 -7.33
CA THR A 113 -1.59 -5.44 -8.63
C THR A 113 -2.84 -4.96 -9.35
N GLU A 114 -2.79 -4.82 -10.66
CA GLU A 114 -3.99 -4.69 -11.51
C GLU A 114 -3.80 -5.59 -12.74
N GLY A 115 -4.61 -6.64 -12.83
CA GLY A 115 -4.42 -7.69 -13.82
C GLY A 115 -3.05 -8.35 -13.68
N ILE A 116 -2.26 -8.36 -14.76
CA ILE A 116 -0.91 -8.93 -14.78
C ILE A 116 0.19 -7.94 -14.36
N TYR A 117 -0.17 -6.69 -14.11
CA TYR A 117 0.79 -5.61 -13.86
C TYR A 117 0.87 -5.26 -12.37
N ASN A 118 2.08 -4.90 -11.95
CA ASN A 118 2.35 -4.32 -10.64
C ASN A 118 2.47 -2.81 -10.79
N TYR A 119 1.78 -2.07 -9.94
CA TYR A 119 1.82 -0.61 -9.92
C TYR A 119 2.44 -0.09 -8.63
N TRP A 120 2.97 1.13 -8.69
CA TRP A 120 3.38 1.85 -7.50
C TRP A 120 2.98 3.33 -7.50
N CYS A 121 2.79 3.84 -6.28
CA CYS A 121 2.58 5.25 -5.92
C CYS A 121 3.45 5.60 -4.70
N SER A 122 3.23 6.79 -4.14
CA SER A 122 3.75 7.18 -2.83
C SER A 122 2.62 7.50 -1.87
N ALA A 123 2.91 7.40 -0.57
CA ALA A 123 1.98 7.81 0.48
C ALA A 123 2.73 8.35 1.69
N SER A 124 2.01 9.07 2.55
CA SER A 124 2.52 9.61 3.80
C SER A 124 1.69 9.13 4.98
N ILE A 125 2.34 8.71 6.06
CA ILE A 125 1.67 8.38 7.31
C ILE A 125 1.19 9.66 7.97
N ILE A 126 -0.09 9.68 8.35
CA ILE A 126 -0.74 10.84 8.93
C ILE A 126 -1.11 10.59 10.40
N THR A 127 -1.13 11.66 11.18
CA THR A 127 -1.57 11.56 12.57
C THR A 127 -3.06 11.22 12.60
N ALA A 128 -3.39 10.11 13.27
CA ALA A 128 -4.76 9.66 13.49
C ALA A 128 -4.84 8.87 14.80
N ASN A 129 -6.00 8.84 15.44
CA ASN A 129 -6.20 8.15 16.73
C ASN A 129 -5.84 6.65 16.67
N ASN A 130 -6.07 6.03 15.52
CA ASN A 130 -5.76 4.62 15.30
C ASN A 130 -4.27 4.34 15.03
N ASN A 131 -3.43 5.37 14.83
CA ASN A 131 -2.00 5.26 14.52
C ASN A 131 -1.65 4.48 13.24
N ASP A 132 -2.62 4.21 12.36
CA ASP A 132 -2.49 3.34 11.17
C ASP A 132 -2.99 3.98 9.87
N ALA A 133 -3.18 5.30 9.87
CA ALA A 133 -3.67 6.02 8.72
C ALA A 133 -2.52 6.54 7.85
N ILE A 134 -2.69 6.43 6.53
CA ILE A 134 -1.86 7.10 5.55
C ILE A 134 -2.75 7.88 4.57
N VAL A 135 -2.17 8.89 3.92
CA VAL A 135 -2.78 9.60 2.79
C VAL A 135 -2.01 9.31 1.50
N THR A 136 -2.76 9.14 0.41
CA THR A 136 -2.26 8.98 -0.95
C THR A 136 -3.27 9.56 -1.95
N ALA A 137 -3.04 9.39 -3.24
CA ALA A 137 -3.97 9.83 -4.27
C ALA A 137 -5.16 8.86 -4.41
N GLY A 138 -6.32 9.40 -4.79
CA GLY A 138 -7.53 8.64 -5.10
C GLY A 138 -7.29 7.52 -6.11
N HIS A 139 -6.57 7.82 -7.19
CA HIS A 139 -6.27 6.88 -8.27
C HIS A 139 -5.33 5.73 -7.88
N CYS A 140 -4.63 5.83 -6.74
CA CYS A 140 -3.83 4.73 -6.19
C CYS A 140 -4.70 3.75 -5.36
N CYS A 141 -5.89 4.18 -4.93
CA CYS A 141 -6.83 3.38 -4.15
C CYS A 141 -8.01 2.86 -4.97
N TYR A 142 -8.53 3.67 -5.88
CA TYR A 142 -9.74 3.39 -6.62
C TYR A 142 -9.55 3.66 -8.10
N ASN A 143 -9.73 2.62 -8.91
CA ASN A 143 -9.69 2.71 -10.35
C ASN A 143 -11.10 3.07 -10.86
N THR A 144 -11.27 4.30 -11.33
CA THR A 144 -12.55 4.84 -11.82
C THR A 144 -13.01 4.20 -13.13
N THR A 145 -12.08 3.67 -13.94
CA THR A 145 -12.40 2.96 -15.18
C THR A 145 -12.98 1.58 -14.91
N THR A 146 -12.36 0.79 -14.02
CA THR A 146 -12.83 -0.55 -13.66
C THR A 146 -13.82 -0.55 -12.49
N LYS A 147 -14.05 0.62 -11.88
CA LYS A 147 -14.87 0.82 -10.67
C LYS A 147 -14.47 -0.08 -9.50
N ALA A 148 -13.17 -0.33 -9.35
CA ALA A 148 -12.64 -1.29 -8.39
C ALA A 148 -11.67 -0.65 -7.39
N TRP A 149 -11.80 -1.04 -6.12
CA TRP A 149 -10.82 -0.76 -5.07
C TRP A 149 -9.59 -1.62 -5.23
N THR A 150 -8.42 -1.08 -4.89
CA THR A 150 -7.14 -1.79 -4.97
C THR A 150 -6.81 -2.57 -3.69
N VAL A 151 -7.57 -2.38 -2.61
CA VAL A 151 -7.33 -3.00 -1.28
C VAL A 151 -7.15 -4.52 -1.34
N ASN A 152 -7.92 -5.21 -2.19
CA ASN A 152 -7.87 -6.68 -2.34
C ASN A 152 -6.82 -7.16 -3.36
N SER A 153 -6.05 -6.24 -3.93
CA SER A 153 -5.13 -6.52 -5.03
C SER A 153 -3.67 -6.52 -4.56
N LYS A 154 -3.40 -7.33 -3.53
CA LYS A 154 -2.06 -7.48 -2.91
C LYS A 154 -1.45 -6.13 -2.55
N TRP A 155 -2.26 -5.25 -2.00
CA TRP A 155 -1.88 -3.87 -1.71
C TRP A 155 -0.94 -3.80 -0.51
N VAL A 156 0.17 -3.06 -0.63
CA VAL A 156 1.13 -2.83 0.44
C VAL A 156 1.67 -1.41 0.47
N PHE A 157 2.10 -0.98 1.66
CA PHE A 157 2.87 0.22 1.91
C PHE A 157 4.20 -0.11 2.58
N MET A 158 5.29 0.47 2.08
CA MET A 158 6.65 0.29 2.59
C MET A 158 7.25 1.66 2.98
N PRO A 159 7.31 2.00 4.28
CA PRO A 159 7.85 3.28 4.73
C PRO A 159 9.33 3.39 4.41
N GLN A 160 9.75 4.60 4.04
CA GLN A 160 11.12 4.94 3.66
C GLN A 160 11.73 4.08 2.54
N TYR A 161 10.90 3.39 1.76
CA TYR A 161 11.38 2.58 0.64
C TYR A 161 12.07 3.46 -0.42
N ASN A 162 13.33 3.17 -0.72
CA ASN A 162 14.08 3.70 -1.86
C ASN A 162 14.61 2.54 -2.71
N LYS A 163 14.77 2.79 -4.03
CA LYS A 163 15.13 1.79 -5.05
C LYS A 163 16.15 0.75 -4.55
N GLY A 164 15.71 -0.51 -4.40
CA GLY A 164 16.57 -1.63 -4.01
C GLY A 164 16.82 -1.80 -2.51
N ALA A 165 16.34 -0.89 -1.65
CA ALA A 165 16.37 -1.10 -0.23
C ALA A 165 15.28 -2.08 0.20
N SER A 166 15.66 -2.99 1.10
CA SER A 166 14.71 -3.83 1.83
C SER A 166 13.72 -2.95 2.59
N ALA A 167 12.50 -3.45 2.82
CA ALA A 167 11.48 -2.78 3.62
C ALA A 167 11.91 -2.69 5.10
N ILE A 168 12.84 -1.78 5.42
CA ILE A 168 13.50 -1.65 6.72
C ILE A 168 12.50 -1.40 7.86
N HIS A 169 11.39 -0.74 7.57
CA HIS A 169 10.30 -0.45 8.50
C HIS A 169 9.12 -1.40 8.34
N GLY A 170 9.34 -2.53 7.65
CA GLY A 170 8.34 -3.53 7.33
C GLY A 170 7.47 -3.18 6.12
N THR A 171 6.69 -4.17 5.73
CA THR A 171 5.67 -4.10 4.68
C THR A 171 4.31 -4.13 5.36
N TRP A 172 3.43 -3.20 4.99
CA TRP A 172 2.16 -2.99 5.68
C TRP A 172 1.00 -3.16 4.71
N THR A 173 0.13 -4.13 4.94
CA THR A 173 -1.06 -4.34 4.11
C THR A 173 -2.17 -3.35 4.47
N ALA A 174 -3.07 -3.06 3.53
CA ALA A 174 -4.26 -2.26 3.80
C ALA A 174 -5.40 -3.12 4.33
N ARG A 175 -6.21 -2.54 5.22
CA ARG A 175 -7.48 -3.10 5.68
C ARG A 175 -8.70 -2.38 5.11
N SER A 176 -8.53 -1.10 4.73
CA SER A 176 -9.60 -0.29 4.14
C SER A 176 -9.02 0.91 3.39
N GLN A 177 -9.76 1.39 2.40
CA GLN A 177 -9.42 2.54 1.57
C GLN A 177 -10.66 3.43 1.44
N TYR A 178 -10.44 4.74 1.48
CA TYR A 178 -11.49 5.76 1.40
C TYR A 178 -11.02 6.88 0.48
N ALA A 179 -11.50 6.86 -0.75
CA ALA A 179 -11.34 7.96 -1.69
C ALA A 179 -12.50 8.96 -1.53
N LEU A 180 -12.27 10.23 -1.85
CA LEU A 180 -13.34 11.24 -1.88
C LEU A 180 -14.35 10.90 -3.00
N SER A 181 -15.63 11.18 -2.75
CA SER A 181 -16.71 10.88 -3.72
C SER A 181 -16.50 11.59 -5.05
N GLY A 182 -15.98 12.82 -5.04
CA GLY A 182 -15.60 13.55 -6.26
C GLY A 182 -14.65 12.73 -7.16
N TRP A 183 -13.72 11.97 -6.57
CA TRP A 183 -12.89 11.03 -7.31
C TRP A 183 -13.66 9.76 -7.69
N SER A 184 -14.22 9.05 -6.72
CA SER A 184 -14.78 7.70 -6.97
C SER A 184 -16.01 7.70 -7.88
N GLU A 185 -16.79 8.77 -7.89
CA GLU A 185 -18.03 8.88 -8.66
C GLU A 185 -17.82 9.66 -9.97
N ASN A 186 -17.00 10.71 -9.95
CA ASN A 186 -16.88 11.65 -11.08
C ASN A 186 -15.50 11.67 -11.75
N ALA A 187 -14.52 10.90 -11.23
CA ALA A 187 -13.13 10.97 -11.64
C ALA A 187 -12.57 12.41 -11.64
N ASP A 188 -13.07 13.25 -10.72
CA ASP A 188 -12.64 14.64 -10.61
C ASP A 188 -11.28 14.71 -9.91
N PHE A 189 -10.27 15.17 -10.65
CA PHE A 189 -8.89 15.31 -10.19
C PHE A 189 -8.72 16.27 -9.02
N ASN A 190 -9.65 17.22 -8.81
CA ASN A 190 -9.61 18.08 -7.62
C ASN A 190 -9.85 17.30 -6.32
N TYR A 191 -10.41 16.10 -6.43
CA TYR A 191 -10.74 15.22 -5.31
C TYR A 191 -9.90 13.94 -5.33
N ASP A 192 -8.78 13.91 -6.06
CA ASP A 192 -7.86 12.75 -6.18
C ASP A 192 -7.05 12.52 -4.89
N ILE A 193 -7.77 12.25 -3.80
CA ILE A 193 -7.24 12.01 -2.45
C ILE A 193 -7.87 10.74 -1.90
N CYS A 194 -7.06 9.94 -1.23
CA CYS A 194 -7.47 8.74 -0.53
C CYS A 194 -6.79 8.60 0.83
N ILE A 195 -7.57 8.19 1.82
CA ILE A 195 -7.08 7.72 3.12
C ILE A 195 -7.07 6.20 3.10
N VAL A 196 -5.95 5.60 3.51
CA VAL A 196 -5.82 4.15 3.66
C VAL A 196 -5.54 3.84 5.11
N LEU A 197 -6.25 2.84 5.64
CA LEU A 197 -5.97 2.30 6.96
C LEU A 197 -5.21 0.98 6.81
N LEU A 198 -4.10 0.84 7.54
CA LEU A 198 -3.17 -0.29 7.43
C LEU A 198 -3.40 -1.35 8.49
N ASN A 199 -3.24 -2.64 8.20
CA ASN A 199 -3.24 -3.65 9.25
C ASN A 199 -2.08 -3.42 10.22
N THR A 200 -2.29 -3.76 11.49
CA THR A 200 -1.19 -3.85 12.45
C THR A 200 -0.25 -4.96 12.04
N ARG A 201 1.06 -4.76 12.24
CA ARG A 201 2.08 -5.77 11.97
C ARG A 201 2.72 -6.20 13.28
N ASN A 202 2.67 -7.50 13.60
CA ASN A 202 3.14 -8.04 14.87
C ASN A 202 2.56 -7.28 16.09
N ASN A 203 1.26 -6.96 16.05
CA ASN A 203 0.56 -6.13 17.04
C ASN A 203 1.13 -4.72 17.23
N LYS A 204 1.88 -4.19 16.25
CA LYS A 204 2.40 -2.82 16.27
C LYS A 204 1.67 -1.97 15.24
N HIS A 205 1.46 -0.70 15.62
CA HIS A 205 0.93 0.33 14.76
C HIS A 205 2.06 1.06 14.03
N ILE A 206 1.84 1.40 12.77
CA ILE A 206 2.90 1.97 11.93
C ILE A 206 3.41 3.31 12.44
N ALA A 207 2.51 4.19 12.90
CA ALA A 207 2.90 5.51 13.39
C ALA A 207 3.68 5.44 14.71
N LYS A 208 3.61 4.31 15.45
CA LYS A 208 4.44 4.08 16.64
C LYS A 208 5.86 3.64 16.30
N ILE A 209 6.12 3.20 15.07
CA ILE A 209 7.44 2.74 14.62
C ILE A 209 8.19 3.88 13.93
N VAL A 210 7.56 4.56 12.97
CA VAL A 210 8.23 5.56 12.13
C VAL A 210 7.73 7.00 12.34
N GLY A 211 6.74 7.18 13.21
CA GLY A 211 6.06 8.45 13.43
C GLY A 211 4.95 8.73 12.40
N SER A 212 4.40 9.94 12.44
CA SER A 212 3.40 10.42 11.50
C SER A 212 3.59 11.91 11.20
N GLN A 213 2.96 12.38 10.13
CA GLN A 213 2.91 13.79 9.76
C GLN A 213 1.54 14.38 10.12
N GLY A 214 1.53 15.57 10.71
CA GLY A 214 0.28 16.32 10.88
C GLY A 214 -0.15 16.94 9.54
N ILE A 215 -1.45 16.90 9.24
CA ILE A 215 -2.05 17.64 8.12
C ILE A 215 -3.00 18.66 8.75
N GLY A 216 -2.60 19.93 8.76
CA GLY A 216 -3.34 21.02 9.44
C GLY A 216 -3.19 21.01 10.97
N GLU A 217 -3.30 22.19 11.58
CA GLU A 217 -3.33 22.36 13.04
C GLU A 217 -4.49 21.56 13.65
N PHE A 218 -4.23 20.79 14.71
CA PHE A 218 -5.25 20.20 15.60
C PHE A 218 -6.42 19.44 14.94
N ILE A 219 -6.20 18.20 14.52
CA ILE A 219 -7.24 17.18 14.68
C ILE A 219 -6.75 16.16 15.70
N ARG A 220 -7.01 16.45 16.98
CA ARG A 220 -7.31 15.39 17.93
C ARG A 220 -8.75 14.98 17.62
N LEU A 221 -8.93 13.80 17.03
CA LEU A 221 -10.23 13.13 17.03
C LEU A 221 -10.56 12.69 18.47
#